data_AF-K2RWG7-F1
#
_entry.id   AF-K2RWG7-F1
#
_cell.length_a   1.000
_cell.length_b   1.000
_cell.length_c   1.000
_cell.angle_alpha   90.00
_cell.angle_beta   90.00
_cell.angle_gamma   90.00
#
_symmetry.space_group_name_H-M   'P 1'
#
loop_
_entity.id
_entity.type
_entity.pdbx_description
1 polymer ?
#
loop_
_entity_poly.entity_id
_entity_poly.type
_entity_poly.pdbx_seq_one_letter_code
_entity_poly.pdbx_strand_id
1 'polypeptide(L)'
;MFIPGSHKWDDSRRPRLDEVCFAASCYHGGGHNSVPGEIRKIHGLFFIRGTLRTEENQFLAVPRSKVLTMSDKMLSLLGYKKPTTVLGIVDNEDPALSLQRVLDKANL
;
A
#
# COMPACT_ATOMS: atom_id res chain seq x y z
N MET A 1 -9.42 -1.33 16.98
CA MET A 1 -8.54 -1.73 18.10
C MET A 1 -7.09 -1.39 17.74
N PHE A 2 -6.10 -1.59 18.61
CA PHE A 2 -5.02 -0.63 18.98
C PHE A 2 -4.24 -1.24 20.17
N ILE A 3 -2.93 -1.02 20.33
CA ILE A 3 -2.26 -0.79 21.63
C ILE A 3 -1.15 0.27 21.54
N PRO A 4 -1.22 1.39 22.31
CA PRO A 4 -0.14 2.38 22.41
C PRO A 4 1.19 1.77 22.85
N GLY A 5 2.27 2.13 22.16
CA GLY A 5 3.62 1.64 22.48
C GLY A 5 3.91 0.19 22.08
N SER A 6 2.94 -0.57 21.58
CA SER A 6 3.16 -1.99 21.23
C SER A 6 4.14 -2.24 20.06
N HIS A 7 4.47 -1.21 19.28
CA HIS A 7 5.59 -1.22 18.32
C HIS A 7 6.98 -1.39 18.97
N LYS A 8 7.07 -1.36 20.31
CA LYS A 8 8.29 -1.59 21.09
C LYS A 8 8.31 -2.96 21.78
N TRP A 9 7.27 -3.76 21.60
CA TRP A 9 7.15 -5.08 22.22
C TRP A 9 7.93 -6.13 21.43
N ASP A 10 8.38 -7.17 22.13
CA ASP A 10 8.82 -8.42 21.51
C ASP A 10 7.63 -9.28 21.02
N ASP A 11 7.96 -10.34 20.28
CA ASP A 11 6.98 -11.28 19.69
C ASP A 11 6.25 -12.17 20.72
N SER A 12 6.66 -12.16 21.99
CA SER A 12 6.05 -12.96 23.07
C SER A 12 4.91 -12.22 23.77
N ARG A 13 5.00 -10.89 23.89
CA ARG A 13 3.97 -10.07 24.54
C ARG A 13 2.65 -10.15 23.78
N ARG A 14 1.54 -10.27 24.53
CA ARG A 14 0.18 -10.39 23.99
C ARG A 14 -0.70 -9.20 24.38
N PRO A 15 -1.57 -8.71 23.48
CA PRO A 15 -2.47 -7.59 23.74
C PRO A 15 -3.51 -7.91 24.82
N ARG A 16 -3.86 -6.94 25.67
CA ARG A 16 -5.09 -6.99 26.49
C ARG A 16 -6.17 -6.06 25.92
N LEU A 17 -7.43 -6.32 26.29
CA LEU A 17 -8.60 -5.58 25.77
C LEU A 17 -8.73 -4.15 26.33
N ASP A 18 -8.09 -3.84 27.45
CA ASP A 18 -8.09 -2.53 28.10
C ASP A 18 -7.13 -1.50 27.46
N GLU A 19 -6.24 -1.94 26.56
CA GLU A 19 -5.10 -1.14 26.09
C GLU A 19 -5.36 -0.40 24.75
N VAL A 20 -6.60 -0.10 24.33
CA VAL A 20 -6.98 -0.12 22.88
C VAL A 20 -7.23 1.23 22.12
N CYS A 21 -6.24 1.79 21.35
CA CYS A 21 -6.33 3.16 20.72
C CYS A 21 -5.63 3.49 19.32
N PHE A 22 -6.06 2.98 18.14
CA PHE A 22 -5.58 3.27 16.72
C PHE A 22 -4.22 3.96 16.39
N ALA A 23 -3.28 3.23 15.75
CA ALA A 23 -2.24 3.69 14.79
C ALA A 23 -1.61 2.48 14.03
N ALA A 24 -0.74 2.70 13.03
CA ALA A 24 -0.38 1.65 12.05
C ALA A 24 0.70 0.62 12.47
N SER A 25 1.66 0.96 13.33
CA SER A 25 2.86 0.13 13.63
C SER A 25 2.68 -0.88 14.77
N CYS A 26 1.46 -1.23 15.12
CA CYS A 26 1.11 -1.80 16.43
C CYS A 26 -0.05 -2.80 16.31
N TYR A 27 -0.27 -3.61 17.35
CA TYR A 27 -1.35 -4.59 17.38
C TYR A 27 -2.72 -3.92 17.23
N HIS A 28 -3.42 -4.21 16.14
CA HIS A 28 -4.72 -3.61 15.80
C HIS A 28 -5.68 -4.63 15.19
N GLY A 29 -6.93 -4.21 14.99
CA GLY A 29 -7.99 -5.05 14.42
C GLY A 29 -9.34 -4.33 14.37
N GLY A 30 -10.27 -4.85 13.56
CA GLY A 30 -11.63 -4.34 13.50
C GLY A 30 -12.34 -4.48 14.86
N GLY A 31 -12.90 -3.37 15.37
CA GLY A 31 -13.72 -3.42 16.58
C GLY A 31 -15.12 -3.96 16.28
N HIS A 32 -15.82 -4.50 17.28
CA HIS A 32 -17.22 -4.89 17.17
C HIS A 32 -18.07 -3.73 16.59
N ASN A 33 -19.08 -4.07 15.79
CA ASN A 33 -20.06 -3.12 15.26
C ASN A 33 -21.37 -3.33 16.01
N SER A 34 -21.65 -2.47 16.99
CA SER A 34 -22.79 -2.60 17.90
C SER A 34 -24.07 -1.93 17.41
N VAL A 35 -24.07 -1.33 16.21
CA VAL A 35 -25.24 -0.63 15.65
C VAL A 35 -26.01 -1.58 14.72
N PRO A 36 -27.25 -1.99 15.05
CA PRO A 36 -28.02 -2.91 14.21
C PRO A 36 -28.31 -2.33 12.83
N GLY A 37 -28.18 -3.15 11.79
CA GLY A 37 -28.47 -2.77 10.40
C GLY A 37 -27.38 -1.95 9.69
N GLU A 38 -26.36 -1.46 10.41
CA GLU A 38 -25.37 -0.54 9.86
C GLU A 38 -24.10 -1.21 9.32
N ILE A 39 -23.54 -0.66 8.24
CA ILE A 39 -22.28 -1.13 7.63
C ILE A 39 -21.18 -0.05 7.76
N ARG A 40 -20.22 -0.29 8.66
CA ARG A 40 -19.04 0.58 8.81
C ARG A 40 -18.02 0.33 7.69
N LYS A 41 -18.16 1.06 6.58
CA LYS A 41 -17.18 1.09 5.47
C LYS A 41 -15.88 1.78 5.90
N ILE A 42 -14.74 1.24 5.47
CA ILE A 42 -13.40 1.77 5.74
C ILE A 42 -12.58 1.71 4.45
N HIS A 43 -11.83 2.77 4.14
CA HIS A 43 -10.84 2.79 3.07
C HIS A 43 -9.45 2.82 3.70
N GLY A 44 -8.68 1.74 3.55
CA GLY A 44 -7.29 1.66 3.97
C GLY A 44 -6.37 2.04 2.81
N LEU A 45 -5.43 2.95 3.05
CA LEU A 45 -4.33 3.24 2.13
C LEU A 45 -3.02 2.90 2.86
N PHE A 46 -2.40 1.80 2.45
CA PHE A 46 -1.18 1.29 3.07
C PHE A 46 0.02 1.61 2.18
N PHE A 47 1.04 2.23 2.77
CA PHE A 47 2.26 2.63 2.08
C PHE A 47 3.46 1.91 2.67
N ILE A 48 4.39 1.53 1.80
CA ILE A 48 5.64 0.86 2.14
C ILE A 48 6.82 1.65 1.56
N ARG A 49 8.05 1.33 2.00
CA ARG A 49 9.26 1.86 1.36
C ARG A 49 9.34 1.30 -0.08
N GLY A 50 9.73 2.12 -1.05
CA GLY A 50 9.81 1.71 -2.46
C GLY A 50 10.79 0.57 -2.78
N THR A 51 11.59 0.13 -1.80
CA THR A 51 12.47 -1.05 -1.85
C THR A 51 11.77 -2.35 -1.43
N LEU A 52 10.48 -2.30 -1.09
CA LEU A 52 9.66 -3.42 -0.67
C LEU A 52 8.56 -3.67 -1.71
N ARG A 53 8.20 -4.93 -1.92
CA ARG A 53 7.13 -5.31 -2.86
C ARG A 53 5.76 -4.91 -2.31
N THR A 54 4.93 -4.26 -3.11
CA THR A 54 3.52 -4.00 -2.78
C THR A 54 2.73 -5.30 -2.68
N GLU A 55 1.72 -5.34 -1.82
CA GLU A 55 0.83 -6.51 -1.69
C GLU A 55 0.06 -6.73 -3.00
N GLU A 56 -0.68 -5.70 -3.43
CA GLU A 56 -1.36 -5.63 -4.73
C GLU A 56 -0.40 -5.23 -5.87
N ASN A 57 -0.60 -5.81 -7.05
CA ASN A 57 0.14 -5.46 -8.26
C ASN A 57 -0.58 -4.32 -9.04
N GLN A 58 -0.26 -3.08 -8.70
CA GLN A 58 -0.88 -1.89 -9.31
C GLN A 58 -0.58 -1.74 -10.81
N PHE A 59 0.51 -2.37 -11.32
CA PHE A 59 0.83 -2.40 -12.74
C PHE A 59 -0.19 -3.18 -13.59
N LEU A 60 -0.94 -4.09 -12.95
CA LEU A 60 -1.98 -4.90 -13.59
C LEU A 60 -3.40 -4.52 -13.14
N ALA A 61 -3.56 -4.06 -11.89
CA ALA A 61 -4.86 -3.73 -11.32
C ALA A 61 -5.43 -2.38 -11.84
N VAL A 62 -4.57 -1.40 -12.11
CA VAL A 62 -5.02 -0.07 -12.59
C VAL A 62 -5.19 -0.09 -14.12
N PRO A 63 -6.37 0.27 -14.67
CA PRO A 63 -6.56 0.33 -16.11
C PRO A 63 -5.57 1.26 -16.81
N ARG A 64 -5.04 0.83 -17.97
CA ARG A 64 -4.11 1.60 -18.82
C ARG A 64 -4.62 3.02 -19.11
N SER A 65 -5.92 3.16 -19.39
CA SER A 65 -6.61 4.43 -19.64
C SER A 65 -6.75 5.36 -18.43
N LYS A 66 -6.44 4.87 -17.21
CA LYS A 66 -6.42 5.67 -15.98
C LYS A 66 -5.01 5.99 -15.54
N VAL A 67 -4.08 5.04 -15.59
CA VAL A 67 -2.69 5.30 -15.13
C VAL A 67 -1.99 6.37 -15.96
N LEU A 68 -2.26 6.42 -17.27
CA LEU A 68 -1.72 7.44 -18.17
C LEU A 68 -2.25 8.86 -17.92
N THR A 69 -3.32 9.02 -17.13
CA THR A 69 -3.86 10.34 -16.74
C THR A 69 -3.52 10.73 -15.30
N MET A 70 -2.64 9.98 -14.63
CA MET A 70 -2.24 10.24 -13.24
C MET A 70 -1.05 11.21 -13.17
N SER A 71 -0.97 11.96 -12.06
CA SER A 71 0.19 12.81 -11.78
C SER A 71 1.41 11.99 -11.39
N ASP A 72 2.61 12.55 -11.59
CA ASP A 72 3.90 11.95 -11.18
C ASP A 72 3.92 11.47 -9.73
N LYS A 73 3.22 12.19 -8.83
CA LYS A 73 3.07 11.80 -7.44
C LYS A 73 2.27 10.50 -7.31
N MET A 74 1.17 10.34 -8.04
CA MET A 74 0.38 9.11 -8.02
C MET A 74 1.10 7.95 -8.70
N LEU A 75 1.78 8.19 -9.84
CA LEU A 75 2.66 7.20 -10.48
C LEU A 75 3.72 6.70 -9.49
N SER A 76 4.39 7.63 -8.77
CA SER A 76 5.36 7.29 -7.73
C SER A 76 4.77 6.53 -6.54
N LEU A 77 3.52 6.76 -6.16
CA LEU A 77 2.86 6.02 -5.08
C LEU A 77 2.40 4.61 -5.51
N LEU A 78 2.11 4.43 -6.81
CA LEU A 78 1.73 3.14 -7.40
C LEU A 78 2.94 2.28 -7.82
N GLY A 79 4.17 2.73 -7.58
CA GLY A 79 5.40 2.00 -7.89
C GLY A 79 5.99 2.28 -9.27
N TYR A 80 5.42 3.19 -10.07
CA TYR A 80 6.02 3.70 -11.31
C TYR A 80 7.07 4.78 -11.00
N LYS A 81 8.00 4.46 -10.08
CA LYS A 81 9.18 5.28 -9.83
C LYS A 81 10.33 4.41 -9.35
N LYS A 82 11.52 4.63 -9.90
CA LYS A 82 12.76 3.94 -9.51
C LYS A 82 13.08 4.24 -8.03
N PRO A 83 13.20 3.21 -7.16
CA PRO A 83 13.65 3.40 -5.78
C PRO A 83 15.15 3.76 -5.72
N THR A 84 15.58 4.35 -4.61
CA THR A 84 16.98 4.74 -4.39
C THR A 84 17.94 3.55 -4.30
N THR A 85 17.45 2.36 -3.94
CA THR A 85 18.18 1.10 -4.09
C THR A 85 17.34 0.11 -4.90
N VAL A 86 17.94 -0.45 -5.95
CA VAL A 86 17.24 -1.13 -7.06
C VAL A 86 17.04 -2.64 -6.84
N LEU A 87 16.65 -3.04 -5.62
CA LEU A 87 16.36 -4.44 -5.34
C LEU A 87 15.01 -4.85 -5.93
N GLY A 88 15.04 -5.65 -7.01
CA GLY A 88 13.84 -6.29 -7.59
C GLY A 88 13.17 -5.56 -8.75
N ILE A 89 13.84 -4.58 -9.38
CA ILE A 89 13.34 -3.90 -10.59
C ILE A 89 14.02 -4.49 -11.84
N VAL A 90 13.23 -4.85 -12.86
CA VAL A 90 13.74 -5.32 -14.16
C VAL A 90 14.46 -4.17 -14.86
N ASP A 91 15.64 -4.44 -15.42
CA ASP A 91 16.52 -3.49 -16.11
C ASP A 91 16.96 -2.26 -15.30
N ASN A 92 16.62 -2.19 -14.01
CA ASN A 92 16.92 -1.11 -13.07
C ASN A 92 16.42 0.29 -13.51
N GLU A 93 15.49 0.42 -14.45
CA GLU A 93 14.99 1.71 -14.93
C GLU A 93 13.68 2.17 -14.28
N ASP A 94 13.33 3.45 -14.46
CA ASP A 94 12.07 3.98 -13.96
C ASP A 94 10.88 3.51 -14.83
N PRO A 95 9.88 2.78 -14.29
CA PRO A 95 8.77 2.27 -15.08
C PRO A 95 7.91 3.37 -15.74
N ALA A 96 7.92 4.60 -15.20
CA ALA A 96 7.21 5.72 -15.83
C ALA A 96 7.91 6.22 -17.11
N LEU A 97 9.24 6.11 -17.20
CA LEU A 97 10.08 6.75 -18.24
C LEU A 97 9.66 6.40 -19.68
N SER A 98 9.13 5.20 -19.89
CA SER A 98 8.66 4.75 -21.20
C SER A 98 7.25 4.18 -21.19
N LEU A 99 6.47 4.45 -20.13
CA LEU A 99 5.16 3.82 -19.89
C LEU A 99 4.23 3.87 -21.10
N GLN A 100 4.01 5.06 -21.68
CA GLN A 100 3.18 5.24 -22.88
C GLN A 100 3.69 4.35 -24.03
N ARG A 101 4.97 4.46 -24.39
CA ARG A 101 5.61 3.70 -25.48
C ARG A 101 5.54 2.19 -25.28
N VAL A 102 5.64 1.70 -24.05
CA VAL A 102 5.51 0.27 -23.72
C VAL A 102 4.07 -0.18 -23.88
N LEU A 103 3.10 0.61 -23.42
CA LEU A 103 1.68 0.28 -23.56
C LEU A 103 1.21 0.35 -25.01
N ASP A 104 1.70 1.30 -25.81
CA ASP A 104 1.40 1.40 -27.25
C ASP A 104 1.86 0.13 -27.98
N LYS A 105 3.08 -0.34 -27.72
CA LYS A 105 3.61 -1.60 -28.26
C LYS A 105 2.84 -2.84 -27.80
N ALA A 106 2.28 -2.81 -26.60
CA ALA A 106 1.51 -3.92 -26.02
C ALA A 106 0.02 -3.91 -26.43
N ASN A 107 -0.36 -3.04 -27.38
CA ASN A 107 -1.67 -2.98 -28.03
C ASN A 107 -1.58 -3.21 -29.56
N LEU A 108 -0.39 -3.59 -30.06
CA LEU A 108 -0.13 -4.05 -31.44
C LEU A 108 -0.15 -5.59 -31.48
#